data_AF-A0A0M2US16-F1
#
_entry.id   AF-A0A0M2US16-F1
#
_cell.length_a   1.000
_cell.length_b   1.000
_cell.length_c   1.000
_cell.angle_alpha   90.00
_cell.angle_beta   90.00
_cell.angle_gamma   90.00
#
_symmetry.space_group_name_H-M   'P 1'
#
loop_
_entity.id
_entity.type
_entity.pdbx_description
1 polymer ?
#
loop_
_entity_poly.entity_id
_entity_poly.type
_entity_poly.pdbx_seq_one_letter_code
_entity_poly.pdbx_strand_id
1 'polypeptide(L)'
;MPDYFVRPYDVLFFRGNKSFHFGEWYTEGVFPPYPSTFQGFVRNKLLADHHLIDPHGSLTDAERAREKIGNDETLGVDITGPYLMDADTGEIYFKTPSDLFRKNDGDRWCYSAFPIKMASLESDCGFDLCCPTIPDGKLDDRYPPEFISLSEICRYRLSLNEMEVAEKGLWMPEDRVGITLDTAKLREHNRTVEETKFYTTPYNRLRDRMGFYCATDKPLAAGA
;
A
#
# COMPACT_ATOMS: atom_id res chain seq x y z
N MET A 1 -21.46 3.95 -0.44
CA MET A 1 -20.32 3.47 -1.24
C MET A 1 -20.21 1.98 -1.00
N PRO A 2 -20.19 1.12 -2.03
CA PRO A 2 -19.98 -0.31 -1.83
C PRO A 2 -18.55 -0.59 -1.33
N ASP A 3 -18.45 -1.52 -0.39
CA ASP A 3 -17.20 -1.95 0.23
C ASP A 3 -16.71 -3.27 -0.36
N TYR A 4 -15.38 -3.39 -0.52
CA TYR A 4 -14.74 -4.58 -1.09
C TYR A 4 -13.54 -5.00 -0.26
N PHE A 5 -13.38 -6.32 -0.14
CA PHE A 5 -12.19 -6.95 0.42
C PHE A 5 -11.44 -7.73 -0.66
N VAL A 6 -10.19 -7.34 -0.90
CA VAL A 6 -9.29 -7.99 -1.84
C VAL A 6 -8.33 -8.87 -1.05
N ARG A 7 -8.57 -10.17 -1.10
CA ARG A 7 -7.73 -11.18 -0.45
C ARG A 7 -6.58 -11.62 -1.36
N PRO A 8 -5.32 -11.41 -0.98
CA PRO A 8 -4.18 -12.00 -1.67
C PRO A 8 -4.24 -13.53 -1.59
N TYR A 9 -3.94 -14.19 -2.70
CA TYR A 9 -3.87 -15.65 -2.73
C TYR A 9 -2.58 -16.18 -2.08
N ASP A 10 -1.46 -15.52 -2.35
CA ASP A 10 -0.14 -15.82 -1.77
C ASP A 10 0.58 -14.47 -1.56
N VAL A 11 1.91 -14.44 -1.71
CA VAL A 11 2.71 -13.23 -1.62
C VAL A 11 2.43 -12.23 -2.74
N LEU A 12 2.67 -10.97 -2.43
CA LEU A 12 2.44 -9.84 -3.32
C LEU A 12 3.77 -9.19 -3.70
N PHE A 13 3.90 -8.73 -4.94
CA PHE A 13 5.04 -7.93 -5.33
C PHE A 13 4.58 -6.61 -5.92
N PHE A 14 5.02 -5.52 -5.29
CA PHE A 14 4.81 -4.16 -5.77
C PHE A 14 6.19 -3.55 -5.98
N ARG A 15 6.56 -3.41 -7.25
CA ARG A 15 7.89 -2.96 -7.64
C ARG A 15 8.08 -1.48 -7.29
N GLY A 16 9.21 -1.15 -6.67
CA GLY A 16 9.64 0.24 -6.49
C GLY A 16 10.12 0.91 -7.78
N ASN A 17 10.51 2.18 -7.68
CA ASN A 17 10.90 3.00 -8.84
C ASN A 17 12.35 2.76 -9.30
N LYS A 18 13.08 1.87 -8.64
CA LYS A 18 14.45 1.53 -9.01
C LYS A 18 14.44 0.67 -10.27
N SER A 19 15.27 1.04 -11.25
CA SER A 19 15.50 0.22 -12.43
C SER A 19 15.92 -1.19 -12.01
N PHE A 20 15.44 -2.17 -12.75
CA PHE A 20 15.77 -3.58 -12.57
C PHE A 20 16.12 -4.11 -13.95
N HIS A 21 17.39 -4.44 -14.13
CA HIS A 21 17.89 -5.14 -15.31
C HIS A 21 18.31 -6.56 -14.92
N PHE A 22 18.07 -7.53 -15.80
CA PHE A 22 18.57 -8.91 -15.61
C PHE A 22 20.11 -8.87 -15.49
N GLY A 23 20.62 -9.10 -14.28
CA GLY A 23 22.03 -8.91 -13.91
C GLY A 23 22.20 -8.17 -12.57
N GLU A 24 21.20 -7.40 -12.14
CA GLU A 24 21.10 -6.82 -10.80
C GLU A 24 20.39 -7.81 -9.87
N TRP A 25 20.97 -8.06 -8.69
CA TRP A 25 20.57 -9.21 -7.86
C TRP A 25 19.42 -8.92 -6.89
N TYR A 26 18.97 -7.67 -6.78
CA TYR A 26 18.01 -7.25 -5.77
C TYR A 26 17.09 -6.15 -6.29
N THR A 27 15.78 -6.33 -6.12
CA THR A 27 14.77 -5.28 -6.36
C THR A 27 14.16 -4.84 -5.04
N GLU A 28 13.93 -3.54 -4.87
CA GLU A 28 13.20 -3.03 -3.70
C GLU A 28 11.69 -3.11 -3.97
N GLY A 29 10.95 -3.67 -3.02
CA GLY A 29 9.49 -3.65 -3.00
C GLY A 29 8.96 -2.42 -2.25
N VAL A 30 7.75 -1.98 -2.60
CA VAL A 30 7.02 -0.94 -1.86
C VAL A 30 5.82 -1.56 -1.17
N PHE A 31 5.62 -1.25 0.11
CA PHE A 31 4.45 -1.73 0.84
C PHE A 31 3.94 -0.68 1.85
N PRO A 32 2.61 -0.42 1.92
CA PRO A 32 1.51 -0.92 1.08
C PRO A 32 1.66 -0.45 -0.39
N PRO A 33 0.88 -1.01 -1.33
CA PRO A 33 0.93 -0.57 -2.73
C PRO A 33 0.53 0.90 -2.87
N TYR A 34 1.06 1.57 -3.89
CA TYR A 34 0.59 2.89 -4.26
C TYR A 34 -0.90 2.87 -4.63
N PRO A 35 -1.67 3.93 -4.29
CA PRO A 35 -3.07 4.03 -4.70
C PRO A 35 -3.28 3.84 -6.20
N SER A 36 -2.34 4.31 -7.03
CA SER A 36 -2.37 4.14 -8.49
C SER A 36 -2.31 2.67 -8.93
N THR A 37 -1.54 1.83 -8.23
CA THR A 37 -1.47 0.38 -8.51
C THR A 37 -2.83 -0.26 -8.24
N PHE A 38 -3.45 0.10 -7.12
CA PHE A 38 -4.75 -0.43 -6.74
C PHE A 38 -5.88 0.11 -7.63
N GLN A 39 -5.79 1.37 -8.05
CA GLN A 39 -6.67 1.95 -9.05
C GLN A 39 -6.58 1.20 -10.38
N GLY A 40 -5.36 0.88 -10.85
CA GLY A 40 -5.14 0.06 -12.03
C GLY A 40 -5.76 -1.34 -11.90
N PHE A 41 -5.64 -1.97 -10.72
CA PHE A 41 -6.29 -3.24 -10.43
C PHE A 41 -7.83 -3.15 -10.55
N VAL A 42 -8.45 -2.16 -9.92
CA VAL A 42 -9.92 -1.97 -9.98
C VAL A 42 -10.39 -1.65 -11.40
N ARG A 43 -9.69 -0.78 -12.13
CA ARG A 43 -10.02 -0.44 -13.53
C ARG A 43 -9.93 -1.67 -14.43
N ASN A 44 -8.89 -2.50 -14.28
CA ASN A 44 -8.77 -3.75 -15.02
C ASN A 44 -9.90 -4.73 -14.72
N LYS A 45 -10.33 -4.83 -13.44
CA LYS A 45 -11.49 -5.64 -13.07
C LYS A 45 -12.76 -5.15 -13.77
N LEU A 46 -13.02 -3.84 -13.76
CA LEU A 46 -14.18 -3.25 -14.46
C LEU A 46 -14.15 -3.53 -15.96
N LEU A 47 -12.99 -3.40 -16.61
CA LEU A 47 -12.84 -3.73 -18.02
C LEU A 47 -13.13 -5.21 -18.30
N ALA A 48 -12.60 -6.10 -17.46
CA ALA A 48 -12.82 -7.54 -17.58
C ALA A 48 -14.30 -7.92 -17.42
N ASP A 49 -14.94 -7.40 -16.37
CA ASP A 49 -16.36 -7.67 -16.05
C ASP A 49 -17.30 -7.13 -17.14
N HIS A 50 -16.89 -6.09 -17.88
CA HIS A 50 -17.65 -5.54 -19.00
C HIS A 50 -17.24 -6.08 -20.39
N HIS A 51 -16.33 -7.06 -20.44
CA HIS A 51 -15.80 -7.64 -21.68
C HIS A 51 -15.15 -6.59 -22.62
N LEU A 52 -14.50 -5.59 -22.03
CA LEU A 52 -13.83 -4.48 -22.74
C LEU A 52 -12.33 -4.72 -22.95
N ILE A 53 -11.82 -5.87 -22.50
CA ILE A 53 -10.46 -6.34 -22.76
C ILE A 53 -10.49 -7.73 -23.39
N ASP A 54 -9.56 -7.98 -24.29
CA ASP A 54 -9.32 -9.31 -24.86
C ASP A 54 -8.41 -10.17 -23.93
N PRO A 55 -8.20 -11.46 -24.24
CA PRO A 55 -7.29 -12.33 -23.47
C PRO A 55 -5.83 -11.87 -23.45
N HIS A 56 -5.45 -10.94 -24.32
CA HIS A 56 -4.11 -10.35 -24.41
C HIS A 56 -4.01 -9.00 -23.69
N GLY A 57 -5.11 -8.51 -23.09
CA GLY A 57 -5.17 -7.24 -22.36
C GLY A 57 -5.39 -6.01 -23.24
N SER A 58 -5.71 -6.19 -24.52
CA SER A 58 -6.01 -5.07 -25.43
C SER A 58 -7.47 -4.65 -25.31
N LEU A 59 -7.73 -3.34 -25.42
CA LEU A 59 -9.09 -2.82 -25.40
C LEU A 59 -9.87 -3.25 -26.65
N THR A 60 -11.07 -3.80 -26.45
CA THR A 60 -11.96 -4.18 -27.55
C THR A 60 -12.81 -3.00 -28.03
N ASP A 61 -13.12 -2.06 -27.12
CA ASP A 61 -13.86 -0.83 -27.39
C ASP A 61 -13.31 0.30 -26.50
N ALA A 62 -12.54 1.19 -27.11
CA ALA A 62 -11.85 2.28 -26.40
C ALA A 62 -12.79 3.37 -25.90
N GLU A 63 -13.89 3.66 -26.61
CA GLU A 63 -14.84 4.70 -26.21
C GLU A 63 -15.63 4.25 -24.99
N ARG A 64 -16.17 3.04 -25.03
CA ARG A 64 -16.91 2.45 -23.91
C ARG A 64 -16.01 2.19 -22.70
N ALA A 65 -14.75 1.82 -22.92
CA ALA A 65 -13.76 1.72 -21.85
C ALA A 65 -13.55 3.08 -21.17
N ARG A 66 -13.38 4.16 -21.94
CA ARG A 66 -13.19 5.51 -21.39
C ARG A 66 -14.38 5.97 -20.56
N GLU A 67 -15.60 5.67 -20.97
CA GLU A 67 -16.80 5.98 -20.19
C GLU A 67 -16.82 5.28 -18.83
N LYS A 68 -16.34 4.03 -18.75
CA LYS A 68 -16.37 3.22 -17.54
C LYS A 68 -15.23 3.50 -16.58
N ILE A 69 -14.01 3.55 -17.08
CA ILE A 69 -12.80 3.63 -16.25
C ILE A 69 -12.11 4.99 -16.31
N GLY A 70 -12.61 5.93 -17.11
CA GLY A 70 -12.00 7.24 -17.30
C GLY A 70 -10.70 7.21 -18.12
N ASN A 71 -9.99 8.32 -18.11
CA ASN A 71 -8.70 8.54 -18.78
C ASN A 71 -7.75 9.34 -17.86
N ASP A 72 -6.71 9.95 -18.41
CA ASP A 72 -5.75 10.74 -17.63
C ASP A 72 -6.34 12.05 -17.09
N GLU A 73 -7.47 12.51 -17.64
CA GLU A 73 -8.14 13.77 -17.28
C GLU A 73 -9.39 13.54 -16.42
N THR A 74 -9.99 12.34 -16.49
CA THR A 74 -11.27 12.02 -15.87
C THR A 74 -11.20 10.68 -15.14
N LEU A 75 -11.71 10.65 -13.91
CA LEU A 75 -11.86 9.42 -13.15
C LEU A 75 -13.21 8.78 -13.47
N GLY A 76 -13.21 7.54 -13.95
CA GLY A 76 -14.46 6.79 -14.20
C GLY A 76 -15.09 6.24 -12.92
N VAL A 77 -14.25 5.97 -11.92
CA VAL A 77 -14.63 5.44 -10.60
C VAL A 77 -13.72 6.08 -9.53
N ASP A 78 -14.32 6.54 -8.46
CA ASP A 78 -13.59 7.04 -7.28
C ASP A 78 -13.39 5.89 -6.30
N ILE A 79 -12.14 5.72 -5.86
CA ILE A 79 -11.72 4.62 -5.00
C ILE A 79 -11.14 5.20 -3.72
N THR A 80 -11.69 4.79 -2.58
CA THR A 80 -11.13 5.04 -1.27
C THR A 80 -10.33 3.82 -0.82
N GLY A 81 -9.06 4.04 -0.42
CA GLY A 81 -8.09 3.00 -0.10
C GLY A 81 -6.90 2.99 -1.07
N PRO A 82 -6.13 1.88 -1.13
CA PRO A 82 -6.30 0.65 -0.38
C PRO A 82 -5.85 0.78 1.08
N TYR A 83 -6.63 0.22 2.00
CA TYR A 83 -6.24 0.06 3.42
C TYR A 83 -6.05 -1.41 3.74
N LEU A 84 -5.24 -1.74 4.74
CA LEU A 84 -5.16 -3.12 5.21
C LEU A 84 -6.38 -3.44 6.08
N MET A 85 -6.91 -4.64 5.97
CA MET A 85 -8.01 -5.10 6.81
C MET A 85 -7.78 -6.56 7.23
N ASP A 86 -8.09 -6.84 8.48
CA ASP A 86 -8.18 -8.20 9.00
C ASP A 86 -9.59 -8.75 8.75
N ALA A 87 -9.72 -9.83 7.99
CA ALA A 87 -11.01 -10.38 7.58
C ALA A 87 -11.82 -11.00 8.73
N ASP A 88 -11.16 -11.44 9.80
CA ASP A 88 -11.84 -12.11 10.92
C ASP A 88 -12.42 -11.07 11.89
N THR A 89 -11.72 -9.96 12.10
CA THR A 89 -12.15 -8.89 13.03
C THR A 89 -12.86 -7.73 12.33
N GLY A 90 -12.62 -7.52 11.03
CA GLY A 90 -13.07 -6.34 10.29
C GLY A 90 -12.28 -5.08 10.63
N GLU A 91 -11.22 -5.16 11.43
CA GLU A 91 -10.41 -4.00 11.80
C GLU A 91 -9.60 -3.52 10.58
N ILE A 92 -9.67 -2.21 10.32
CA ILE A 92 -8.92 -1.54 9.26
C ILE A 92 -7.68 -0.88 9.85
N TYR A 93 -6.56 -0.97 9.15
CA TYR A 93 -5.28 -0.42 9.56
C TYR A 93 -4.78 0.67 8.60
N PHE A 94 -4.19 1.70 9.18
CA PHE A 94 -3.64 2.88 8.54
C PHE A 94 -2.16 2.98 8.82
N LYS A 95 -1.40 3.61 7.91
CA LYS A 95 -0.02 4.01 8.22
C LYS A 95 -0.03 4.93 9.42
N THR A 96 0.91 4.69 10.32
CA THR A 96 1.06 5.49 11.53
C THR A 96 1.44 6.94 11.18
N PRO A 97 0.79 7.95 11.80
CA PRO A 97 1.17 9.34 11.64
C PRO A 97 2.63 9.58 12.01
N SER A 98 3.33 10.38 11.19
CA SER A 98 4.77 10.65 11.36
C SER A 98 5.12 11.47 12.59
N ASP A 99 4.13 12.10 13.22
CA ASP A 99 4.24 12.88 14.45
C ASP A 99 3.99 12.05 15.72
N LEU A 100 3.89 10.71 15.60
CA LEU A 100 3.92 9.77 16.72
C LEU A 100 5.37 9.41 17.07
N PHE A 101 5.74 9.53 18.35
CA PHE A 101 7.09 9.23 18.86
C PHE A 101 7.03 8.56 20.23
N ARG A 102 8.07 7.81 20.59
CA ARG A 102 8.15 7.23 21.94
C ARG A 102 8.91 8.16 22.87
N LYS A 103 8.35 8.36 24.08
CA LYS A 103 9.04 9.03 25.19
C LYS A 103 9.90 8.01 25.94
N ASN A 104 11.14 8.34 26.28
CA ASN A 104 12.05 7.43 27.00
C ASN A 104 11.63 7.15 28.47
N ASP A 105 10.66 7.89 29.03
CA ASP A 105 10.26 7.87 30.44
C ASP A 105 9.13 6.87 30.79
N GLY A 106 8.77 6.03 29.82
CA GLY A 106 7.78 4.98 29.94
C GLY A 106 7.62 4.32 28.58
N ASP A 107 7.36 3.03 28.50
CA ASP A 107 7.26 2.30 27.22
C ASP A 107 5.99 2.67 26.40
N ARG A 108 5.46 3.89 26.59
CA ARG A 108 4.25 4.42 26.00
C ARG A 108 4.58 5.34 24.82
N TRP A 109 3.76 5.23 23.78
CA TRP A 109 3.84 6.14 22.64
C TRP A 109 3.11 7.45 22.95
N CYS A 110 3.66 8.54 22.47
CA CYS A 110 3.09 9.88 22.58
C CYS A 110 3.02 10.45 21.16
N TYR A 111 2.13 11.40 20.90
CA TYR A 111 2.11 12.11 19.62
C TYR A 111 2.19 13.61 19.86
N SER A 112 2.71 14.34 18.87
CA SER A 112 2.71 15.80 18.91
C SER A 112 1.44 16.34 18.27
N ALA A 113 0.31 16.20 18.97
CA ALA A 113 -0.93 16.88 18.57
C ALA A 113 -1.07 18.27 19.16
N PHE A 114 -0.05 18.79 19.86
CA PHE A 114 -0.06 20.17 20.31
C PHE A 114 0.72 21.05 19.32
N PRO A 115 0.03 21.78 18.42
CA PRO A 115 0.55 23.08 18.07
C PRO A 115 0.60 23.87 19.39
N ILE A 116 1.80 24.17 19.90
CA ILE A 116 1.89 25.33 20.78
C ILE A 116 1.36 26.49 19.94
N LYS A 117 0.57 27.39 20.55
CA LYS A 117 0.36 28.74 20.02
C LYS A 117 1.71 29.47 19.93
N MET A 118 2.66 29.07 19.08
CA MET A 118 3.92 29.78 18.90
C MET A 118 4.44 29.64 17.48
N ALA A 119 4.64 30.83 16.90
CA ALA A 119 5.10 31.15 15.56
C ALA A 119 4.27 30.50 14.44
N SER A 120 3.29 31.25 13.94
CA SER A 120 2.86 31.11 12.55
C SER A 120 4.13 31.06 11.69
N LEU A 121 4.30 29.95 10.98
CA LEU A 121 5.23 29.88 9.87
C LEU A 121 4.59 30.65 8.73
N GLU A 122 5.29 31.67 8.25
CA GLU A 122 4.90 32.34 7.02
C GLU A 122 4.79 31.30 5.91
N SER A 123 3.59 31.17 5.39
CA SER A 123 3.25 30.23 4.33
C SER A 123 2.53 30.98 3.22
N ASP A 124 2.90 30.66 2.00
CA ASP A 124 2.20 31.06 0.78
C ASP A 124 0.84 30.34 0.61
N CYS A 125 0.52 29.38 1.47
CA CYS A 125 -0.73 28.61 1.42
C CYS A 125 -1.97 29.41 1.89
N GLY A 126 -1.79 30.66 2.36
CA GLY A 126 -2.90 31.53 2.77
C GLY A 126 -3.50 31.19 4.15
N PHE A 127 -2.84 30.35 4.93
CA PHE A 127 -3.17 30.07 6.32
C PHE A 127 -1.89 29.83 7.13
N ASP A 128 -1.94 30.13 8.44
CA ASP A 128 -0.81 29.94 9.34
C ASP A 128 -0.50 28.45 9.52
N LEU A 129 0.74 28.06 9.27
CA LEU A 129 1.24 26.74 9.62
C LEU A 129 1.85 26.79 11.04
N CYS A 130 1.67 25.73 11.80
CA CYS A 130 2.31 25.56 13.11
C CYS A 130 3.19 24.31 13.07
N CYS A 131 4.42 24.41 13.60
CA CYS A 131 5.23 23.22 13.84
C CYS A 131 4.65 22.41 15.02
N PRO A 132 4.61 21.08 14.91
CA PRO A 132 4.32 20.23 16.05
C PRO A 132 5.35 20.46 17.16
N THR A 133 4.89 20.53 18.40
CA THR A 133 5.77 20.61 19.57
C THR A 133 6.39 19.24 19.84
N ILE A 134 7.68 19.11 19.64
CA ILE A 134 8.40 17.92 20.12
C ILE A 134 8.38 17.99 21.66
N PRO A 135 7.89 16.96 22.38
CA PRO A 135 7.86 17.00 23.83
C PRO A 135 9.25 17.15 24.42
N ASP A 136 9.31 17.82 25.57
CA ASP A 136 10.54 17.97 26.32
C ASP A 136 11.11 16.59 26.71
N GLY A 137 12.37 16.35 26.35
CA GLY A 137 13.11 15.13 26.68
C GLY A 137 13.84 14.52 25.48
N LYS A 138 14.59 13.44 25.74
CA LYS A 138 15.21 12.65 24.66
C LYS A 138 14.14 11.79 24.02
N LEU A 139 13.83 12.03 22.75
CA LEU A 139 13.04 11.10 21.94
C LEU A 139 13.81 9.78 21.80
N ASP A 140 13.08 8.67 21.76
CA ASP A 140 13.68 7.40 21.34
C ASP A 140 13.88 7.42 19.82
N ASP A 141 15.06 6.96 19.36
CA ASP A 141 15.40 6.88 17.94
C ASP A 141 14.63 5.73 17.23
N ARG A 142 13.90 4.90 17.99
CA ARG A 142 13.05 3.83 17.46
C ARG A 142 11.84 4.41 16.75
N TYR A 143 11.67 4.04 15.49
CA TYR A 143 10.52 4.39 14.66
C TYR A 143 9.20 3.92 15.29
N PRO A 144 8.10 4.68 15.12
CA PRO A 144 6.78 4.25 15.53
C PRO A 144 6.39 2.93 14.86
N PRO A 145 5.44 2.18 15.45
CA PRO A 145 4.86 1.01 14.80
C PRO A 145 4.40 1.38 13.40
N GLU A 146 4.51 0.48 12.43
CA GLU A 146 4.26 0.84 11.04
C GLU A 146 2.77 1.16 10.77
N PHE A 147 1.87 0.49 11.50
CA PHE A 147 0.42 0.61 11.32
C PHE A 147 -0.34 0.79 12.64
N ILE A 148 -1.37 1.65 12.59
CA ILE A 148 -2.38 1.82 13.63
C ILE A 148 -3.76 1.40 13.16
N SER A 149 -4.61 0.97 14.07
CA SER A 149 -6.00 0.59 13.78
C SER A 149 -6.91 1.81 13.60
N LEU A 150 -8.13 1.59 13.10
CA LEU A 150 -9.14 2.64 13.00
C LEU A 150 -9.49 3.22 14.38
N SER A 151 -9.62 2.35 15.39
CA SER A 151 -9.89 2.79 16.76
C SER A 151 -8.75 3.65 17.33
N GLU A 152 -7.50 3.29 17.03
CA GLU A 152 -6.31 4.06 17.42
C GLU A 152 -6.20 5.39 16.68
N ILE A 153 -6.45 5.45 15.36
CA ILE A 153 -6.38 6.71 14.61
C ILE A 153 -7.50 7.67 15.02
N CYS A 154 -8.70 7.16 15.33
CA CYS A 154 -9.78 7.95 15.91
C CYS A 154 -9.36 8.52 17.27
N ARG A 155 -8.73 7.71 18.13
CA ARG A 155 -8.20 8.19 19.42
C ARG A 155 -7.12 9.25 19.21
N TYR A 156 -6.15 9.01 18.32
CA TYR A 156 -5.10 9.96 17.96
C TYR A 156 -5.70 11.32 17.54
N ARG A 157 -6.72 11.32 16.68
CA ARG A 157 -7.37 12.57 16.20
C ARG A 157 -8.18 13.30 17.27
N LEU A 158 -8.71 12.58 18.27
CA LEU A 158 -9.65 13.14 19.25
C LEU A 158 -9.04 13.43 20.62
N SER A 159 -8.06 12.63 21.06
CA SER A 159 -7.71 12.58 22.48
C SER A 159 -6.63 13.55 22.91
N LEU A 160 -5.90 14.21 21.99
CA LEU A 160 -4.81 15.17 22.28
C LEU A 160 -3.85 14.74 23.43
N ASN A 161 -3.69 13.45 23.68
CA ASN A 161 -3.06 12.86 24.88
C ASN A 161 -2.26 11.59 24.52
N GLU A 162 -1.31 11.19 25.36
CA GLU A 162 -0.52 9.96 25.20
C GLU A 162 -1.38 8.72 24.89
N MET A 163 -0.88 7.83 24.03
CA MET A 163 -1.60 6.62 23.64
C MET A 163 -0.68 5.42 23.52
N GLU A 164 -1.12 4.27 23.99
CA GLU A 164 -0.39 3.04 23.76
C GLU A 164 -0.68 2.51 22.35
N VAL A 165 0.37 2.27 21.58
CA VAL A 165 0.31 1.67 20.25
C VAL A 165 1.28 0.50 20.22
N ALA A 166 0.76 -0.67 19.87
CA ALA A 166 1.58 -1.87 19.72
C ALA A 166 1.94 -2.13 18.26
N GLU A 167 3.10 -2.74 18.05
CA GLU A 167 3.47 -3.33 16.77
C GLU A 167 2.52 -4.48 16.43
N LYS A 168 2.06 -4.54 15.19
CA LYS A 168 0.98 -5.46 14.78
C LYS A 168 1.46 -6.61 13.91
N GLY A 169 2.64 -6.49 13.30
CA GLY A 169 3.21 -7.54 12.45
C GLY A 169 2.23 -7.98 11.34
N LEU A 170 1.61 -7.01 10.65
CA LEU A 170 0.54 -7.27 9.67
C LEU A 170 1.07 -7.95 8.40
N TRP A 171 2.36 -7.83 8.13
CA TRP A 171 3.03 -8.39 6.96
C TRP A 171 4.52 -8.59 7.27
N MET A 172 5.20 -9.33 6.42
CA MET A 172 6.66 -9.48 6.43
C MET A 172 7.21 -9.65 5.02
N PRO A 173 8.46 -9.24 4.76
CA PRO A 173 9.13 -9.57 3.52
C PRO A 173 9.42 -11.08 3.43
N GLU A 174 9.24 -11.65 2.25
CA GLU A 174 9.61 -13.01 1.87
C GLU A 174 10.48 -12.97 0.62
N ASP A 175 11.76 -13.31 0.77
CA ASP A 175 12.67 -13.39 -0.37
C ASP A 175 12.36 -14.63 -1.21
N ARG A 176 12.20 -14.41 -2.52
CA ARG A 176 12.13 -15.49 -3.51
C ARG A 176 13.25 -15.35 -4.52
N VAL A 177 13.86 -16.49 -4.86
CA VAL A 177 14.94 -16.59 -5.82
C VAL A 177 14.41 -17.22 -7.11
N GLY A 178 14.67 -16.56 -8.23
CA GLY A 178 14.30 -17.02 -9.56
C GLY A 178 15.52 -17.26 -10.45
N ILE A 179 15.39 -18.26 -11.31
CA ILE A 179 16.38 -18.60 -12.33
C ILE A 179 15.67 -18.75 -13.68
N THR A 180 16.36 -18.39 -14.77
CA THR A 180 15.88 -18.70 -16.13
C THR A 180 16.59 -19.92 -16.65
N LEU A 181 15.84 -20.88 -17.19
CA LEU A 181 16.39 -22.06 -17.84
C LEU A 181 16.77 -21.75 -19.28
N ASP A 182 17.91 -22.27 -19.73
CA ASP A 182 18.33 -22.22 -21.12
C ASP A 182 17.36 -23.06 -21.97
N THR A 183 16.47 -22.36 -22.68
CA THR A 183 15.41 -23.02 -23.47
C THR A 183 15.94 -23.81 -24.66
N ALA A 184 17.13 -23.47 -25.19
CA ALA A 184 17.75 -24.21 -26.29
C ALA A 184 18.24 -25.57 -25.78
N LYS A 185 18.95 -25.60 -24.65
CA LYS A 185 19.41 -26.85 -24.02
C LYS A 185 18.26 -27.68 -23.45
N LEU A 186 17.19 -27.03 -22.98
CA LEU A 186 15.99 -27.74 -22.50
C LEU A 186 15.36 -28.62 -23.59
N ARG A 187 15.37 -28.17 -24.85
CA ARG A 187 14.88 -28.94 -26.01
C ARG A 187 15.75 -30.16 -26.33
N GLU A 188 17.02 -30.11 -25.93
CA GLU A 188 17.98 -31.21 -26.04
C GLU A 188 17.96 -32.12 -24.79
N HIS A 189 16.91 -32.04 -23.98
CA HIS A 189 16.78 -32.74 -22.69
C HIS A 189 17.85 -32.38 -21.65
N ASN A 190 18.57 -31.27 -21.83
CA ASN A 190 19.58 -30.79 -20.91
C ASN A 190 19.06 -29.60 -20.09
N ARG A 191 18.93 -29.78 -18.77
CA ARG A 191 18.36 -28.78 -17.87
C ARG A 191 19.45 -27.92 -17.25
N THR A 192 19.81 -26.84 -17.92
CA THR A 192 20.82 -25.89 -17.43
C THR A 192 20.24 -24.49 -17.26
N VAL A 193 20.81 -23.73 -16.34
CA VAL A 193 20.48 -22.32 -16.12
C VAL A 193 21.15 -21.46 -17.19
N GLU A 194 20.45 -20.44 -17.69
CA GLU A 194 21.03 -19.44 -18.58
C GLU A 194 21.97 -18.53 -17.79
N GLU A 195 23.17 -18.27 -18.33
CA GLU A 195 24.15 -17.41 -17.66
C GLU A 195 23.56 -16.02 -17.40
N THR A 196 23.88 -15.42 -16.25
CA THR A 196 23.43 -14.08 -15.80
C THR A 196 21.92 -13.92 -15.53
N LYS A 197 21.10 -14.97 -15.72
CA LYS A 197 19.65 -14.93 -15.47
C LYS A 197 19.24 -15.44 -14.10
N PHE A 198 19.83 -14.84 -13.07
CA PHE A 198 19.53 -15.07 -11.65
C PHE A 198 18.97 -13.78 -11.05
N TYR A 199 17.90 -13.88 -10.26
CA TYR A 199 17.34 -12.73 -9.56
C TYR A 199 16.77 -13.12 -8.18
N THR A 200 16.85 -12.19 -7.24
CA THR A 200 16.18 -12.27 -5.94
C THR A 200 15.19 -11.12 -5.84
N THR A 201 14.00 -11.40 -5.30
CA THR A 201 12.94 -10.41 -5.14
C THR A 201 12.29 -10.55 -3.77
N PRO A 202 12.25 -9.48 -2.96
CA PRO A 202 11.52 -9.46 -1.70
C PRO A 202 10.03 -9.26 -2.00
N TYR A 203 9.26 -10.33 -1.86
CA TYR A 203 7.81 -10.26 -1.90
C TYR A 203 7.25 -9.85 -0.53
N ASN A 204 6.01 -9.37 -0.50
CA ASN A 204 5.29 -9.03 0.72
C ASN A 204 4.33 -10.18 1.06
N ARG A 205 4.55 -10.87 2.17
CA ARG A 205 3.60 -11.83 2.73
C ARG A 205 2.75 -11.13 3.77
N LEU A 206 1.44 -11.07 3.56
CA LEU A 206 0.53 -10.63 4.61
C LEU A 206 0.34 -11.73 5.65
N ARG A 207 0.06 -11.34 6.90
CA ARG A 207 -0.43 -12.27 7.93
C ARG A 207 -1.70 -12.97 7.42
N ASP A 208 -1.94 -14.20 7.87
CA ASP A 208 -3.15 -14.92 7.53
C ASP A 208 -4.40 -14.05 7.77
N ARG A 209 -5.37 -14.17 6.85
CA ARG A 209 -6.66 -13.44 6.87
C ARG A 209 -6.57 -11.94 6.64
N MET A 210 -5.37 -11.38 6.47
CA MET A 210 -5.21 -10.00 6.03
C MET A 210 -5.48 -9.85 4.53
N GLY A 211 -5.94 -8.67 4.15
CA GLY A 211 -6.08 -8.26 2.75
C GLY A 211 -6.25 -6.75 2.64
N PHE A 212 -6.70 -6.30 1.48
CA PHE A 212 -6.95 -4.89 1.24
C PHE A 212 -8.45 -4.59 1.29
N TYR A 213 -8.81 -3.57 2.04
CA TYR A 213 -10.13 -2.94 2.00
C TYR A 213 -10.09 -1.77 1.01
N CYS A 214 -11.13 -1.65 0.19
CA CYS A 214 -11.43 -0.45 -0.56
C CYS A 214 -12.94 -0.20 -0.62
N ALA A 215 -13.31 1.05 -0.85
CA ALA A 215 -14.68 1.44 -1.12
C ALA A 215 -14.74 2.23 -2.43
N THR A 216 -15.84 2.12 -3.16
CA THR A 216 -16.02 2.83 -4.43
C THR A 216 -17.28 3.68 -4.43
N ASP A 217 -17.31 4.74 -5.24
CA ASP A 217 -18.51 5.56 -5.43
C ASP A 217 -19.60 4.80 -6.21
N LYS A 218 -19.18 3.92 -7.14
CA LYS A 218 -20.03 3.08 -7.98
C LYS A 218 -19.75 1.60 -7.75
N PRO A 219 -20.76 0.70 -7.84
CA PRO A 219 -20.53 -0.74 -7.74
C PRO A 219 -19.58 -1.26 -8.82
N LEU A 220 -18.66 -2.13 -8.42
CA LEU A 220 -17.72 -2.82 -9.33
C LEU A 220 -18.36 -3.97 -10.10
N ALA A 221 -19.48 -4.51 -9.62
CA ALA A 221 -20.21 -5.54 -10.35
C ALA A 221 -21.10 -4.88 -11.41
N ALA A 222 -21.10 -5.43 -12.62
CA ALA A 222 -22.20 -5.21 -13.54
C ALA A 222 -23.48 -5.67 -12.84
N GLY A 223 -24.46 -4.78 -12.65
CA GLY A 223 -25.79 -5.21 -12.26
C GLY A 223 -26.24 -6.32 -13.22
N ALA A 224 -26.55 -7.48 -12.65
CA ALA A 224 -27.21 -8.56 -13.37
C ALA A 224 -28.59 -8.10 -13.85
#